data_AF-A0A6C7H638-F1
#
_entry.id   AF-A0A6C7H638-F1
#
_cell.length_a   1.000
_cell.length_b   1.000
_cell.length_c   1.000
_cell.angle_alpha   90.00
_cell.angle_beta   90.00
_cell.angle_gamma   90.00
#
_symmetry.space_group_name_H-M   'P 1'
#
loop_
_entity.id
_entity.type
_entity.pdbx_description
1 polymer ?
#
loop_
_entity_poly.entity_id
_entity_poly.type
_entity_poly.pdbx_seq_one_letter_code
_entity_poly.pdbx_strand_id
1 'polypeptide(L)'
;MGLQRHRTACRCILPAFSTAQATQKEAAKCAAGAGAHKDVAGLPTKINYLRKIDPFVFEELLLEGFEAHGFRTIRNKRYTGDGGIDGQVIIGKYRYLIQAKRYRGHIALQHVQEFEKLLKRHNCRGLFCHTGKTGAGSKSVSIASERMEIISGQRLIDLLTPGSSFTIATAPQTMMKRTAATLETSTIVKDAGKENRYHES
;
A
#
# COMPACT_ATOMS: atom_id res chain seq x y z
N MET A 1 -36.17 -58.37 55.65
CA MET A 1 -37.30 -58.49 56.59
C MET A 1 -37.31 -57.26 57.48
N GLY A 2 -38.43 -56.52 57.52
CA GLY A 2 -38.69 -55.40 58.45
C GLY A 2 -37.87 -54.13 58.16
N LEU A 3 -38.36 -52.90 58.29
CA LEU A 3 -39.54 -52.46 59.02
C LEU A 3 -39.96 -51.08 58.49
N GLN A 4 -41.20 -51.01 58.02
CA GLN A 4 -41.99 -49.80 57.82
C GLN A 4 -42.23 -49.10 59.16
N ARG A 5 -42.33 -47.76 59.19
CA ARG A 5 -43.41 -46.94 59.80
C ARG A 5 -42.90 -45.52 60.11
N HIS A 6 -43.42 -44.51 59.42
CA HIS A 6 -44.57 -43.69 59.84
C HIS A 6 -44.35 -42.94 61.15
N ARG A 7 -44.46 -41.60 61.10
CA ARG A 7 -45.31 -40.74 61.95
C ARG A 7 -44.93 -39.25 61.81
N THR A 8 -45.80 -38.45 61.18
CA THR A 8 -46.75 -37.44 61.75
C THR A 8 -46.17 -36.05 62.03
N ALA A 9 -46.74 -35.08 61.29
CA ALA A 9 -47.24 -33.76 61.70
C ALA A 9 -46.42 -32.88 62.66
N CYS A 10 -46.14 -31.63 62.25
CA CYS A 10 -46.84 -30.44 62.76
C CYS A 10 -46.28 -29.13 62.19
N ARG A 11 -47.11 -28.47 61.39
CA ARG A 11 -47.54 -27.05 61.48
C ARG A 11 -46.71 -26.10 62.37
N CYS A 12 -46.00 -25.17 61.73
CA CYS A 12 -45.71 -23.81 62.22
C CYS A 12 -45.79 -22.86 61.00
N ILE A 13 -46.91 -22.18 60.78
CA ILE A 13 -47.17 -20.76 61.09
C ILE A 13 -46.40 -19.78 60.16
N LEU A 14 -47.16 -19.17 59.25
CA LEU A 14 -46.89 -17.91 58.52
C LEU A 14 -46.95 -16.72 59.51
N PRO A 15 -46.26 -15.58 59.27
CA PRO A 15 -46.71 -14.55 58.31
C PRO A 15 -45.59 -14.07 57.37
N ALA A 16 -45.82 -13.97 56.05
CA ALA A 16 -46.34 -12.78 55.38
C ALA A 16 -45.57 -11.48 55.72
N PHE A 17 -44.56 -11.15 54.93
CA PHE A 17 -44.17 -9.75 54.73
C PHE A 17 -43.63 -9.49 53.32
N SER A 18 -44.40 -8.63 52.63
CA SER A 18 -44.04 -7.64 51.61
C SER A 18 -43.25 -8.07 50.37
N THR A 19 -43.99 -8.08 49.27
CA THR A 19 -43.54 -7.80 47.91
C THR A 19 -42.63 -6.57 47.83
N ALA A 20 -41.42 -6.73 47.30
CA ALA A 20 -40.73 -5.69 46.56
C ALA A 20 -39.85 -6.38 45.52
N GLN A 21 -40.32 -6.40 44.28
CA GLN A 21 -39.56 -6.80 43.12
C GLN A 21 -38.40 -5.82 42.92
N ALA A 22 -37.19 -6.21 43.29
CA ALA A 22 -35.97 -5.54 42.86
C ALA A 22 -35.40 -6.32 41.67
N THR A 23 -35.21 -5.59 40.59
CA THR A 23 -34.88 -6.02 39.23
C THR A 23 -33.59 -6.83 39.15
N GLN A 24 -33.65 -7.97 38.45
CA GLN A 24 -32.50 -8.73 37.98
C GLN A 24 -31.64 -7.86 37.04
N LYS A 25 -30.45 -7.43 37.50
CA LYS A 25 -29.31 -7.18 36.60
C LYS A 25 -27.97 -7.18 37.35
N GLU A 26 -27.67 -8.29 38.03
CA GLU A 26 -26.36 -8.50 38.66
C GLU A 26 -25.84 -9.89 38.31
N ALA A 27 -25.32 -10.02 37.09
CA ALA A 27 -24.51 -11.16 36.64
C ALA A 27 -23.71 -10.76 35.39
N ALA A 28 -22.67 -9.93 35.58
CA ALA A 28 -21.50 -9.84 34.68
C ALA A 28 -20.42 -8.94 35.30
N LYS A 29 -19.96 -9.28 36.51
CA LYS A 29 -18.69 -8.78 37.03
C LYS A 29 -17.84 -10.00 37.33
N CYS A 30 -16.98 -10.38 36.38
CA CYS A 30 -15.78 -11.20 36.58
C CYS A 30 -15.00 -11.31 35.26
N ALA A 31 -14.23 -10.27 34.94
CA ALA A 31 -12.95 -10.35 34.21
C ALA A 31 -12.30 -8.96 34.28
N ALA A 32 -11.59 -8.71 35.37
CA ALA A 32 -10.74 -7.54 35.50
C ALA A 32 -9.50 -7.69 34.60
N GLY A 33 -9.12 -6.59 33.94
CA GLY A 33 -7.72 -6.29 33.65
C GLY A 33 -7.09 -6.97 32.44
N ALA A 34 -7.26 -6.36 31.27
CA ALA A 34 -6.19 -6.33 30.26
C ALA A 34 -6.11 -4.88 29.77
N GLY A 35 -4.94 -4.26 29.95
CA GLY A 35 -4.74 -2.82 29.73
C GLY A 35 -5.12 -2.40 28.32
N ALA A 36 -6.02 -1.42 28.23
CA ALA A 36 -6.24 -0.66 27.01
C ALA A 36 -4.99 0.17 26.74
N HIS A 37 -4.05 -0.36 25.95
CA HIS A 37 -3.16 0.49 25.18
C HIS A 37 -4.09 1.34 24.31
N LYS A 38 -4.24 2.63 24.65
CA LYS A 38 -5.01 3.56 23.83
C LYS A 38 -4.36 3.53 22.46
N ASP A 39 -5.05 3.08 21.42
CA ASP A 39 -4.58 3.32 20.05
C ASP A 39 -4.64 4.82 19.79
N VAL A 40 -3.46 5.43 19.93
CA VAL A 40 -3.21 6.87 19.94
C VAL A 40 -3.26 7.39 18.49
N ALA A 41 -4.16 8.33 18.24
CA ALA A 41 -4.34 9.10 17.00
C ALA A 41 -4.91 8.35 15.77
N GLY A 42 -6.06 8.81 15.27
CA GLY A 42 -6.69 8.33 14.04
C GLY A 42 -5.98 8.77 12.74
N LEU A 43 -6.39 8.18 11.61
CA LEU A 43 -5.80 8.42 10.27
C LEU A 43 -5.57 9.91 9.93
N PRO A 44 -6.54 10.84 10.13
CA PRO A 44 -6.33 12.26 9.83
C PRO A 44 -5.19 12.89 10.63
N THR A 45 -5.05 12.51 11.90
CA THR A 45 -3.99 13.02 12.80
C THR A 45 -2.62 12.54 12.35
N LYS A 46 -2.49 11.25 12.02
CA LYS A 46 -1.24 10.66 11.49
C LYS A 46 -0.83 11.33 10.18
N ILE A 47 -1.76 11.49 9.23
CA ILE A 47 -1.48 12.19 7.97
C ILE A 47 -1.08 13.65 8.19
N ASN A 48 -1.74 14.35 9.12
CA ASN A 48 -1.37 15.73 9.45
C ASN A 48 0.01 15.85 10.07
N TYR A 49 0.45 14.87 10.85
CA TYR A 49 1.82 14.80 11.35
C TYR A 49 2.84 14.65 10.20
N LEU A 50 2.58 13.73 9.26
CA LEU A 50 3.45 13.53 8.09
C LEU A 50 3.58 14.77 7.19
N ARG A 51 2.64 15.72 7.24
CA ARG A 51 2.73 17.01 6.53
C ARG A 51 3.64 18.01 7.21
N LYS A 52 3.95 17.82 8.50
CA LYS A 52 4.75 18.74 9.32
C LYS A 52 6.21 18.33 9.40
N ILE A 53 6.52 17.04 9.27
CA ILE A 53 7.90 16.57 9.27
C ILE A 53 8.65 17.10 8.05
N ASP A 54 9.96 17.17 8.19
CA ASP A 54 10.89 17.55 7.12
C ASP A 54 10.71 16.65 5.88
N PRO A 55 10.80 17.20 4.65
CA PRO A 55 10.65 16.39 3.44
C PRO A 55 11.61 15.20 3.37
N PHE A 56 12.87 15.38 3.77
CA PHE A 56 13.87 14.32 3.70
C PHE A 56 13.62 13.25 4.75
N VAL A 57 13.15 13.65 5.93
CA VAL A 57 12.67 12.70 6.95
C VAL A 57 11.46 11.90 6.42
N PHE A 58 10.55 12.54 5.68
CA PHE A 58 9.43 11.81 5.08
C PHE A 58 9.90 10.80 4.02
N GLU A 59 10.88 11.15 3.20
CA GLU A 59 11.47 10.26 2.20
C GLU A 59 12.11 9.04 2.87
N GLU A 60 12.92 9.26 3.92
CA GLU A 60 13.57 8.20 4.66
C GLU A 60 12.55 7.28 5.34
N LEU A 61 11.51 7.83 5.96
CA LEU A 61 10.43 7.04 6.58
C LEU A 61 9.75 6.10 5.58
N LEU A 62 9.58 6.52 4.31
CA LEU A 62 9.02 5.64 3.28
C LEU A 62 9.96 4.46 3.00
N LEU A 63 11.27 4.71 2.90
CA LEU A 63 12.26 3.68 2.66
C LEU A 63 12.33 2.69 3.84
N GLU A 64 12.41 3.20 5.07
CA GLU A 64 12.33 2.38 6.28
C GLU A 64 11.03 1.57 6.34
N GLY A 65 9.89 2.16 5.95
CA GLY A 65 8.62 1.46 5.86
C GLY A 65 8.65 0.30 4.87
N PHE A 66 9.27 0.46 3.70
CA PHE A 66 9.46 -0.63 2.75
C PHE A 66 10.40 -1.71 3.29
N GLU A 67 11.49 -1.33 3.96
CA GLU A 67 12.41 -2.27 4.60
C GLU A 67 11.74 -3.07 5.72
N ALA A 68 10.91 -2.43 6.53
CA ALA A 68 10.13 -3.07 7.59
C ALA A 68 9.10 -4.08 7.05
N HIS A 69 8.67 -3.93 5.79
CA HIS A 69 7.81 -4.88 5.08
C HIS A 69 8.60 -5.89 4.23
N GLY A 70 9.93 -5.95 4.41
CA GLY A 70 10.81 -6.95 3.79
C GLY A 70 11.26 -6.62 2.37
N PHE A 71 11.01 -5.40 1.88
CA PHE A 71 11.51 -4.97 0.57
C PHE A 71 12.92 -4.40 0.68
N ARG A 72 13.76 -4.67 -0.33
CA ARG A 72 15.10 -4.08 -0.39
C ARG A 72 15.03 -2.67 -0.98
N THR A 73 15.52 -1.66 -0.27
CA THR A 73 15.57 -0.29 -0.77
C THR A 73 16.97 0.11 -1.26
N ILE A 74 17.02 1.18 -2.06
CA ILE A 74 18.24 1.82 -2.52
C ILE A 74 18.08 3.32 -2.27
N ARG A 75 18.92 3.85 -1.37
CA ARG A 75 19.00 5.28 -1.07
C ARG A 75 19.87 5.99 -2.11
N ASN A 76 19.40 7.12 -2.62
CA ASN A 76 20.16 7.91 -3.59
C ASN A 76 21.28 8.67 -2.86
N LYS A 77 22.51 8.66 -3.41
CA LYS A 77 23.69 9.30 -2.77
C LYS A 77 23.70 10.84 -2.85
N ARG A 78 22.80 11.43 -3.64
CA ARG A 78 22.72 12.88 -3.88
C ARG A 78 21.27 13.22 -4.24
N TYR A 79 20.81 14.42 -3.88
CA TYR A 79 19.62 15.04 -4.47
C TYR A 79 19.90 15.26 -5.96
N THR A 80 19.55 14.28 -6.78
CA THR A 80 19.80 14.30 -8.22
C THR A 80 18.71 15.09 -8.91
N GLY A 81 19.08 15.92 -9.90
CA GLY A 81 18.17 16.64 -10.79
C GLY A 81 17.45 15.71 -11.77
N ASP A 82 17.02 14.54 -11.30
CA ASP A 82 16.43 13.43 -12.06
C ASP A 82 14.90 13.51 -12.17
N GLY A 83 14.33 14.69 -11.90
CA GLY A 83 12.88 14.88 -11.87
C GLY A 83 12.24 14.57 -10.51
N GLY A 84 13.05 14.43 -9.45
CA GLY A 84 12.58 14.28 -8.07
C GLY A 84 12.33 12.82 -7.70
N ILE A 85 13.28 11.94 -8.00
CA ILE A 85 13.28 10.57 -7.49
C ILE A 85 13.85 10.60 -6.08
N ASP A 86 13.01 10.28 -5.11
CA ASP A 86 13.34 10.39 -3.69
C ASP A 86 13.86 9.06 -3.11
N GLY A 87 13.77 7.97 -3.88
CA GLY A 87 14.36 6.69 -3.52
C GLY A 87 14.00 5.57 -4.49
N GLN A 88 14.43 4.35 -4.20
CA GLN A 88 14.11 3.19 -5.03
C GLN A 88 13.87 1.96 -4.16
N VAL A 89 13.02 1.06 -4.63
CA VAL A 89 12.73 -0.22 -3.97
C VAL A 89 12.71 -1.36 -4.97
N ILE A 90 13.18 -2.53 -4.55
CA ILE A 90 13.22 -3.74 -5.35
C ILE A 90 12.05 -4.64 -4.94
N ILE A 91 11.17 -4.91 -5.91
CA ILE A 91 9.97 -5.71 -5.72
C ILE A 91 9.99 -6.84 -6.74
N GLY A 92 10.18 -8.07 -6.25
CA GLY A 92 10.51 -9.22 -7.10
C GLY A 92 11.79 -8.94 -7.90
N LYS A 93 11.72 -9.05 -9.23
CA LYS A 93 12.84 -8.77 -10.14
C LYS A 93 12.90 -7.32 -10.64
N TYR A 94 11.95 -6.47 -10.26
CA TYR A 94 11.80 -5.14 -10.83
C TYR A 94 12.26 -4.07 -9.85
N ARG A 95 12.90 -3.04 -10.41
CA ARG A 95 13.25 -1.81 -9.70
C ARG A 95 12.12 -0.80 -9.85
N TYR A 96 11.63 -0.32 -8.72
CA TYR A 96 10.62 0.71 -8.62
C TYR A 96 11.28 2.01 -8.18
N LEU A 97 10.98 3.10 -8.89
CA LEU A 97 11.33 4.45 -8.47
C LEU A 97 10.29 4.97 -7.48
N ILE A 98 10.71 5.71 -6.47
CA ILE A 98 9.81 6.32 -5.49
C ILE A 98 9.86 7.82 -5.70
N GLN A 99 8.68 8.44 -5.76
CA GLN A 99 8.53 9.89 -5.62
C GLN A 99 7.58 10.16 -4.45
N ALA A 100 8.03 10.99 -3.53
CA ALA A 100 7.41 11.34 -2.26
C ALA A 100 6.98 12.82 -2.28
N LYS A 101 5.69 13.09 -2.03
CA LYS A 101 5.20 14.47 -1.96
C LYS A 101 4.27 14.72 -0.78
N ARG A 102 4.61 15.73 0.02
CA ARG A 102 3.81 16.18 1.18
C ARG A 102 2.77 17.22 0.75
N TYR A 103 1.54 16.79 0.47
CA TYR A 103 0.44 17.69 0.09
C TYR A 103 -0.51 17.96 1.26
N ARG A 104 -0.94 19.21 1.41
CA ARG A 104 -2.02 19.60 2.34
C ARG A 104 -3.42 19.31 1.77
N GLY A 105 -3.58 19.45 0.46
CA GLY A 105 -4.86 19.31 -0.26
C GLY A 105 -4.85 18.18 -1.28
N HIS A 106 -5.46 18.42 -2.44
CA HIS A 106 -5.40 17.49 -3.57
C HIS A 106 -4.01 17.50 -4.20
N ILE A 107 -3.59 16.35 -4.71
CA ILE A 107 -2.36 16.27 -5.49
C ILE A 107 -2.52 16.96 -6.84
N ALA A 108 -1.43 17.53 -7.36
CA ALA A 108 -1.44 18.10 -8.70
C ALA A 108 -1.41 16.97 -9.74
N LEU A 109 -2.36 16.97 -10.67
CA LEU A 109 -2.40 16.03 -11.79
C LEU A 109 -1.10 16.07 -12.61
N GLN A 110 -0.56 17.28 -12.82
CA GLN A 110 0.68 17.50 -13.55
C GLN A 110 1.85 16.68 -12.97
N HIS A 111 2.04 16.68 -11.65
CA HIS A 111 3.13 15.92 -11.03
C HIS A 111 2.99 14.40 -11.27
N VAL A 112 1.77 13.88 -11.27
CA VAL A 112 1.50 12.47 -11.56
C VAL A 112 1.82 12.14 -13.03
N GLN A 113 1.48 13.05 -13.96
CA GLN A 113 1.79 12.89 -15.37
C GLN A 113 3.30 13.01 -15.67
N GLU A 114 4.00 13.90 -14.97
CA GLU A 114 5.46 14.06 -15.06
C GLU A 114 6.16 12.80 -14.57
N PHE A 115 5.73 12.25 -13.43
CA PHE A 115 6.27 11.00 -12.92
C PHE A 115 6.02 9.84 -13.91
N GLU A 116 4.82 9.70 -14.46
CA GLU A 116 4.52 8.69 -15.48
C GLU A 116 5.42 8.83 -16.73
N LYS A 117 5.68 10.06 -17.20
CA LYS A 117 6.60 10.31 -18.32
C LYS A 117 8.03 9.89 -17.97
N LEU A 118 8.47 10.14 -16.74
CA LEU A 118 9.77 9.71 -16.24
C LEU A 118 9.86 8.17 -16.23
N LEU A 119 8.84 7.48 -15.71
CA LEU A 119 8.80 6.01 -15.68
C LEU A 119 8.89 5.39 -17.09
N LYS A 120 8.20 5.99 -18.07
CA LYS A 120 8.27 5.60 -19.49
C LYS A 120 9.67 5.79 -20.06
N ARG A 121 10.29 6.95 -19.82
CA ARG A 121 11.66 7.25 -20.31
C ARG A 121 12.69 6.26 -19.79
N HIS A 122 12.57 5.88 -18.52
CA HIS A 122 13.49 4.95 -17.87
C HIS A 122 13.08 3.48 -17.98
N ASN A 123 11.97 3.17 -18.66
CA ASN A 123 11.37 1.84 -18.76
C ASN A 123 11.30 1.10 -17.41
N CYS A 124 10.86 1.81 -16.38
CA CYS A 124 10.79 1.29 -15.01
C CYS A 124 9.37 1.37 -14.46
N ARG A 125 9.17 0.81 -13.26
CA ARG A 125 7.94 0.96 -12.48
C ARG A 125 8.14 2.03 -11.42
N GLY A 126 7.07 2.53 -10.83
CA GLY A 126 7.18 3.58 -9.83
C GLY A 126 6.04 3.64 -8.82
N LEU A 127 6.36 4.19 -7.67
CA LEU A 127 5.47 4.43 -6.54
C LEU A 127 5.39 5.93 -6.29
N PHE A 128 4.19 6.48 -6.41
CA PHE A 128 3.92 7.89 -6.12
C PHE A 128 3.29 7.98 -4.73
N CYS A 129 4.12 8.28 -3.73
CA CYS A 129 3.77 8.32 -2.32
C CYS A 129 3.36 9.74 -1.91
N HIS A 130 2.19 9.93 -1.29
CA HIS A 130 1.76 11.26 -0.86
C HIS A 130 0.82 11.33 0.34
N THR A 131 0.82 12.49 1.01
CA THR A 131 -0.05 12.78 2.17
C THR A 131 -1.34 13.56 1.82
N GLY A 132 -1.53 13.92 0.54
CA GLY A 132 -2.71 14.61 0.02
C GLY A 132 -3.90 13.69 -0.30
N LYS A 133 -4.90 14.26 -0.97
CA LYS A 133 -6.05 13.53 -1.55
C LYS A 133 -5.81 13.25 -3.04
N THR A 134 -6.11 12.05 -3.49
CA THR A 134 -6.04 11.68 -4.90
C THR A 134 -7.32 12.12 -5.61
N GLY A 135 -7.22 13.08 -6.53
CA GLY A 135 -8.35 13.49 -7.36
C GLY A 135 -8.68 12.45 -8.44
N ALA A 136 -9.89 12.53 -9.00
CA ALA A 136 -10.36 11.58 -10.03
C ALA A 136 -9.40 11.50 -11.24
N GLY A 137 -8.93 12.64 -11.75
CA GLY A 137 -7.98 12.67 -12.86
C GLY A 137 -6.66 11.95 -12.57
N SER A 138 -6.07 12.18 -11.39
CA SER A 138 -4.82 11.50 -11.00
C SER A 138 -5.03 10.01 -10.79
N LYS A 139 -6.19 9.62 -10.26
CA LYS A 139 -6.56 8.21 -10.11
C LYS A 139 -6.70 7.54 -11.48
N SER A 140 -7.33 8.20 -12.46
CA SER A 140 -7.43 7.71 -13.83
C SER A 140 -6.07 7.51 -14.49
N VAL A 141 -5.12 8.44 -14.30
CA VAL A 141 -3.75 8.27 -14.83
C VAL A 141 -3.05 7.07 -14.19
N SER A 142 -3.17 6.88 -12.88
CA SER A 142 -2.58 5.71 -12.21
C SER A 142 -3.22 4.39 -12.64
N ILE A 143 -4.55 4.36 -12.83
CA ILE A 143 -5.25 3.15 -13.30
C ILE A 143 -4.86 2.83 -14.75
N ALA A 144 -4.71 3.85 -15.60
CA ALA A 144 -4.30 3.68 -16.99
C ALA A 144 -2.80 3.34 -17.12
N SER A 145 -2.01 3.57 -16.09
CA SER A 145 -0.58 3.21 -16.07
C SER A 145 -0.39 1.76 -15.67
N GLU A 146 0.33 1.00 -16.50
CA GLU A 146 0.78 -0.35 -16.15
C GLU A 146 2.01 -0.35 -15.22
N ARG A 147 2.55 0.83 -14.90
CA ARG A 147 3.88 1.00 -14.29
C ARG A 147 3.85 1.79 -12.98
N MET A 148 2.82 2.60 -12.76
CA MET A 148 2.74 3.51 -11.63
C MET A 148 1.64 3.09 -10.64
N GLU A 149 1.99 3.12 -9.37
CA GLU A 149 1.03 2.92 -8.28
C GLU A 149 1.05 4.11 -7.32
N ILE A 150 -0.14 4.55 -6.88
CA ILE A 150 -0.28 5.61 -5.87
C ILE A 150 -0.41 4.99 -4.47
N ILE A 151 0.43 5.46 -3.54
CA ILE A 151 0.37 5.10 -2.12
C ILE A 151 0.00 6.35 -1.32
N SER A 152 -1.19 6.35 -0.70
CA SER A 152 -1.70 7.49 0.07
C SER A 152 -2.71 7.06 1.13
N GLY A 153 -3.09 7.99 2.00
CA GLY A 153 -4.13 7.77 3.01
C GLY A 153 -3.81 6.57 3.90
N GLN A 154 -4.77 5.65 4.05
CA GLN A 154 -4.59 4.47 4.90
C GLN A 154 -3.41 3.60 4.42
N ARG A 155 -3.24 3.39 3.11
CA ARG A 155 -2.15 2.59 2.56
C ARG A 155 -0.77 3.15 2.91
N LEU A 156 -0.65 4.47 2.98
CA LEU A 156 0.57 5.13 3.43
C LEU A 156 0.81 4.86 4.92
N ILE A 157 -0.23 4.89 5.75
CA ILE A 157 -0.09 4.55 7.17
C ILE A 157 0.26 3.08 7.37
N ASP A 158 -0.33 2.18 6.58
CA ASP A 158 -0.02 0.76 6.62
C ASP A 158 1.46 0.55 6.27
N LEU A 159 1.96 1.16 5.19
CA LEU A 159 3.39 1.12 4.83
C LEU A 159 4.31 1.57 5.99
N LEU A 160 3.91 2.60 6.73
CA LEU A 160 4.69 3.16 7.84
C LEU A 160 4.45 2.45 9.19
N THR A 161 3.57 1.46 9.22
CA THR A 161 3.24 0.69 10.44
C THR A 161 3.84 -0.71 10.28
N PRO A 162 4.97 -1.02 10.95
CA PRO A 162 5.56 -2.34 10.90
C PRO A 162 4.57 -3.43 11.31
N GLY A 163 4.56 -4.55 10.58
CA GLY A 163 3.64 -5.67 10.84
C GLY A 163 2.21 -5.46 10.33
N SER A 164 1.93 -4.36 9.63
CA SER A 164 0.65 -4.20 8.93
C SER A 164 0.56 -5.14 7.71
N SER A 165 -0.64 -5.24 7.12
CA SER A 165 -0.89 -6.01 5.90
C SER A 165 -0.57 -5.22 4.61
N PHE A 166 0.34 -4.25 4.67
CA PHE A 166 0.71 -3.46 3.49
C PHE A 166 1.19 -4.35 2.34
N THR A 167 0.61 -4.13 1.17
CA THR A 167 0.96 -4.82 -0.08
C THR A 167 1.05 -3.82 -1.21
N ILE A 168 1.85 -4.19 -2.22
CA ILE A 168 2.01 -3.43 -3.46
C ILE A 168 1.32 -4.25 -4.55
N ALA A 169 0.47 -3.61 -5.34
CA ALA A 169 -0.21 -4.28 -6.42
C ALA A 169 0.84 -4.63 -7.50
N THR A 170 1.37 -5.85 -7.44
CA THR A 170 2.28 -6.32 -8.48
C THR A 170 1.50 -6.34 -9.79
N ALA A 171 1.76 -5.38 -10.68
CA ALA A 171 1.05 -5.30 -11.95
C ALA A 171 1.17 -6.66 -12.69
N PRO A 172 0.05 -7.21 -13.22
CA PRO A 172 0.06 -8.46 -13.96
C PRO A 172 1.05 -8.36 -15.13
N GLN A 173 1.75 -9.48 -15.37
CA GLN A 173 2.85 -9.57 -16.32
C GLN A 173 2.32 -9.58 -17.76
N THR A 174 1.93 -8.43 -18.32
CA THR A 174 1.46 -8.37 -19.72
C THR A 174 2.50 -7.86 -20.72
N MET A 175 3.71 -7.47 -20.29
CA MET A 175 4.79 -7.06 -21.19
C MET A 175 6.07 -7.87 -21.00
N MET A 176 6.02 -9.13 -21.46
CA MET A 176 7.14 -9.83 -22.09
C MET A 176 6.64 -10.50 -23.38
N LYS A 177 6.08 -9.73 -24.32
CA LYS A 177 6.13 -10.11 -25.74
C LYS A 177 7.43 -9.52 -26.31
N ARG A 178 8.41 -10.42 -26.43
CA ARG A 178 9.73 -10.33 -27.06
C ARG A 178 9.95 -9.10 -27.96
N THR A 179 10.92 -8.26 -27.60
CA THR A 179 11.77 -7.61 -28.59
C THR A 179 12.73 -8.67 -29.15
N ALA A 180 12.39 -9.22 -30.31
CA ALA A 180 13.30 -10.01 -31.14
C ALA A 180 13.16 -9.51 -32.58
N ALA A 181 13.85 -8.41 -32.87
CA ALA A 181 14.10 -7.92 -34.22
C ALA A 181 15.33 -6.99 -34.20
N THR A 182 16.47 -7.56 -33.83
CA THR A 182 17.80 -7.06 -34.23
C THR A 182 18.70 -8.30 -34.22
N LEU A 183 19.56 -8.42 -35.23
CA LEU A 183 20.18 -9.64 -35.78
C LEU A 183 19.20 -10.29 -36.78
N GLU A 184 19.33 -10.08 -38.09
CA GLU A 184 20.54 -10.37 -38.88
C GLU A 184 20.79 -9.35 -40.00
N THR A 185 22.05 -8.93 -40.12
CA THR A 185 22.62 -8.47 -41.39
C THR A 185 23.67 -9.51 -41.77
N SER A 186 23.42 -10.28 -42.83
CA SER A 186 24.47 -10.79 -43.71
C SER A 186 23.85 -11.36 -44.98
N THR A 187 24.57 -11.23 -46.10
CA THR A 187 24.20 -11.52 -47.51
C THR A 187 23.27 -10.45 -48.11
N ILE A 188 23.69 -9.62 -49.07
CA ILE A 188 24.22 -9.98 -50.40
C ILE A 188 25.25 -8.91 -50.84
N VAL A 189 26.50 -9.35 -51.07
CA VAL A 189 27.40 -8.69 -52.02
C VAL A 189 27.71 -9.74 -53.07
N LYS A 190 27.10 -9.59 -54.24
CA LYS A 190 27.47 -10.15 -55.54
C LYS A 190 26.42 -9.63 -56.52
N ASP A 191 26.78 -8.58 -57.25
CA ASP A 191 26.75 -8.72 -58.70
C ASP A 191 27.72 -7.73 -59.33
N ALA A 192 28.56 -8.33 -60.18
CA ALA A 192 29.62 -7.71 -60.91
C ALA A 192 29.05 -6.89 -62.07
N GLY A 193 29.73 -5.80 -62.41
CA GLY A 193 29.41 -4.99 -63.58
C GLY A 193 29.65 -5.72 -64.91
N LYS A 194 28.88 -5.29 -65.92
CA LYS A 194 29.07 -5.27 -67.38
C LYS A 194 27.66 -5.20 -68.00
N GLU A 195 27.29 -4.39 -68.99
CA GLU A 195 28.00 -3.51 -69.91
C GLU A 195 26.95 -2.65 -70.64
N ASN A 196 27.38 -1.51 -71.17
CA ASN A 196 26.64 -0.58 -72.04
C ASN A 196 25.80 -1.26 -73.14
N ARG A 197 24.60 -0.72 -73.39
CA ARG A 197 24.14 -0.47 -74.77
C ARG A 197 23.01 0.59 -74.81
N TYR A 198 23.34 1.73 -75.42
CA TYR A 198 22.37 2.68 -75.98
C TYR A 198 21.67 2.03 -77.18
N HIS A 199 20.36 2.23 -77.32
CA HIS A 199 19.76 2.53 -78.61
C HIS A 199 18.43 3.27 -78.44
N GLU A 200 18.48 4.55 -78.80
CA GLU A 200 17.36 5.42 -79.14
C GLU A 200 17.02 5.17 -80.62
N SER A 201 15.76 4.90 -80.92
CA SER A 201 15.06 5.09 -82.22
C SER A 201 13.57 4.86 -81.99
#